data_AF-A0A2M8BRR0-F1
#
_entry.id   AF-A0A2M8BRR0-F1
#
_cell.length_a   1.000
_cell.length_b   1.000
_cell.length_c   1.000
_cell.angle_alpha   90.00
_cell.angle_beta   90.00
_cell.angle_gamma   90.00
#
_symmetry.space_group_name_H-M   'P 1'
#
loop_
_entity.id
_entity.type
_entity.pdbx_description
1 polymer ?
#
loop_
_entity_poly.entity_id
_entity_poly.type
_entity_poly.pdbx_seq_one_letter_code
_entity_poly.pdbx_strand_id
1 'polypeptide(L)' 'MRKFLTLLGLSLSLGLAYAAGPVAPAEAASAANPAKPAVPAAKTTQQNKMKTCNKDAGDKKLKGDERKAFMKTCLSNKG' A
#
# COMPACT_ATOMS: atom_id res chain seq x y z
N MET A 1 -11.31 12.69 21.43
CA MET A 1 -9.85 12.53 21.26
C MET A 1 -9.34 12.59 19.81
N ARG A 2 -10.19 12.59 18.76
CA ARG A 2 -9.71 12.72 17.35
C ARG A 2 -10.12 14.02 16.64
N LYS A 3 -10.93 14.86 17.30
CA LYS A 3 -11.47 16.10 16.70
C LYS A 3 -10.56 17.33 16.89
N PHE A 4 -9.48 17.21 17.68
CA PHE A 4 -8.51 18.31 17.90
C PHE A 4 -7.23 18.18 17.06
N LEU A 5 -7.00 17.04 16.39
CA LEU A 5 -5.78 16.81 15.59
C LEU A 5 -5.89 17.34 14.15
N THR A 6 -7.07 17.77 13.70
CA THR A 6 -7.31 18.23 12.31
C THR A 6 -7.23 19.75 12.17
N LEU A 7 -7.06 20.51 13.27
CA LEU A 7 -7.01 21.97 13.27
C LEU A 7 -5.61 22.58 13.44
N LEU A 8 -4.59 21.76 13.69
CA LEU A 8 -3.20 22.22 13.90
C LEU A 8 -2.29 22.03 12.67
N GLY A 9 -2.83 21.53 11.55
CA GLY A 9 -2.07 21.21 10.33
C GLY A 9 -2.35 22.09 9.11
N LEU A 10 -3.23 23.09 9.22
CA LEU A 10 -3.62 23.97 8.10
C LEU A 10 -2.95 25.36 8.19
N SER A 11 -1.70 25.42 8.67
CA SER A 11 -0.95 26.68 8.82
C SER A 11 0.50 26.62 8.34
N LEU A 12 0.89 25.56 7.61
CA LEU A 12 2.27 25.38 7.14
C LEU A 12 2.35 25.09 5.63
N SER A 13 1.67 25.90 4.81
CA SER A 13 1.79 25.77 3.35
C SER A 13 1.61 27.09 2.58
N LEU A 14 2.06 28.21 3.14
CA LEU A 14 2.27 29.43 2.33
C LEU A 14 3.69 30.01 2.52
N GLY A 15 4.52 29.81 1.49
CA GLY A 15 5.78 30.52 1.28
C GLY A 15 7.03 29.63 1.32
N LEU A 16 7.65 29.34 0.17
CA LEU A 16 8.67 30.21 -0.42
C LEU A 16 9.14 29.67 -1.79
N ALA A 17 9.16 30.56 -2.78
CA ALA A 17 9.73 30.33 -4.08
C ALA A 17 11.26 30.21 -4.00
N TYR A 18 11.84 29.22 -4.70
CA TYR A 18 13.21 29.32 -5.20
C TYR A 18 13.33 28.54 -6.52
N ALA A 19 13.67 29.27 -7.58
CA ALA A 19 13.95 28.75 -8.91
C ALA A 19 15.47 28.65 -9.10
N ALA A 20 15.96 27.47 -9.52
CA ALA A 20 17.09 27.26 -10.43
C ALA A 20 17.53 25.78 -10.43
N GLY A 21 17.55 25.14 -11.60
CA GLY A 21 18.43 24.00 -11.89
C GLY A 21 17.81 22.59 -11.90
N PRO A 22 18.01 21.79 -12.98
CA PRO A 22 17.45 20.45 -13.14
C PRO A 22 18.29 19.39 -12.41
N VAL A 23 17.65 18.55 -11.60
CA VAL A 23 18.24 17.33 -11.05
C VAL A 23 17.27 16.16 -11.25
N ALA A 24 17.54 15.41 -12.31
CA ALA A 24 17.43 13.95 -12.35
C ALA A 24 18.88 13.47 -12.58
N PRO A 25 19.33 12.34 -12.02
CA PRO A 25 18.66 11.06 -12.22
C PRO A 25 18.49 10.14 -10.99
N ALA A 26 17.56 9.22 -11.20
CA ALA A 26 17.44 7.82 -10.78
C ALA A 26 18.38 7.18 -9.74
N GLU A 27 17.76 6.19 -9.09
CA GLU A 27 18.32 4.96 -8.50
C GLU A 27 18.96 5.02 -7.10
N ALA A 28 18.40 4.23 -6.18
CA ALA A 28 18.96 2.90 -5.93
C ALA A 28 17.99 2.02 -5.15
N ALA A 29 17.88 0.79 -5.62
CA ALA A 29 17.31 -0.34 -4.92
C ALA A 29 17.93 -0.51 -3.52
N SER A 30 17.11 -0.91 -2.54
CA SER A 30 17.62 -1.56 -1.33
C SER A 30 17.28 -3.03 -1.37
N ALA A 31 18.36 -3.81 -1.36
CA ALA A 31 18.42 -5.25 -1.41
C ALA A 31 17.73 -5.93 -0.22
N ALA A 32 17.25 -7.14 -0.50
CA ALA A 32 16.67 -8.09 0.42
C ALA A 32 17.71 -8.63 1.42
N ASN A 33 17.25 -8.92 2.63
CA ASN A 33 17.98 -9.65 3.67
C ASN A 33 17.37 -11.07 3.79
N PRO A 34 18.16 -12.16 3.74
CA PRO A 34 17.60 -13.51 3.85
C PRO A 34 17.58 -13.97 5.32
N ALA A 35 16.42 -14.38 5.82
CA ALA A 35 16.31 -15.19 7.02
C ALA A 35 15.08 -16.12 6.97
N LYS A 36 15.30 -17.43 7.10
CA LYS A 36 14.31 -18.50 7.35
C LYS A 36 15.04 -19.66 8.06
N PRO A 37 14.47 -20.49 9.00
CA PRO A 37 13.09 -21.03 9.03
C PRO A 37 12.34 -21.25 10.38
N ALA A 38 10.99 -21.10 10.36
CA ALA A 38 9.99 -21.99 10.99
C ALA A 38 8.55 -21.63 10.50
N VAL A 39 7.69 -22.63 10.26
CA VAL A 39 6.54 -22.63 9.30
C VAL A 39 5.21 -22.07 9.90
N PRO A 40 4.23 -21.58 9.09
CA PRO A 40 3.31 -22.51 8.43
C PRO A 40 3.11 -22.13 6.96
N ALA A 41 3.03 -23.13 6.07
CA ALA A 41 2.74 -22.93 4.65
C ALA A 41 1.43 -22.14 4.42
N ALA A 42 0.58 -22.03 5.44
CA ALA A 42 -0.64 -21.22 5.48
C ALA A 42 -0.41 -19.70 5.47
N LYS A 43 0.69 -19.17 6.04
CA LYS A 43 0.96 -17.70 6.02
C LYS A 43 1.41 -17.25 4.63
N THR A 44 2.20 -18.07 3.95
CA THR A 44 2.62 -17.81 2.57
C THR A 44 1.46 -17.92 1.59
N THR A 45 0.53 -18.86 1.80
CA THR A 45 -0.64 -18.99 0.92
C THR A 45 -1.60 -17.81 1.07
N GLN A 46 -1.84 -17.32 2.29
CA GLN A 46 -2.70 -16.15 2.52
C GLN A 46 -2.10 -14.86 1.96
N GLN A 47 -0.79 -14.64 2.12
CA GLN A 47 -0.13 -13.48 1.51
C GLN A 47 -0.13 -13.53 -0.01
N ASN A 48 0.15 -14.69 -0.62
CA ASN A 48 0.09 -14.84 -2.07
C ASN A 48 -1.33 -14.61 -2.60
N LYS A 49 -2.34 -15.15 -1.91
CA LYS A 49 -3.75 -14.95 -2.25
C LYS A 49 -4.15 -13.48 -2.15
N MET A 50 -3.70 -12.76 -1.13
CA MET A 50 -3.94 -11.32 -1.01
C MET A 50 -3.34 -10.53 -2.19
N LYS A 51 -2.14 -10.88 -2.63
CA LYS A 51 -1.49 -10.25 -3.79
C LYS A 51 -2.29 -10.49 -5.06
N THR A 52 -2.70 -11.72 -5.32
CA THR A 52 -3.54 -12.08 -6.48
C THR A 52 -4.88 -11.32 -6.45
N CYS A 53 -5.60 -11.35 -5.32
CA CYS A 53 -6.85 -10.61 -5.17
C CYS A 53 -6.68 -9.10 -5.43
N ASN A 54 -5.59 -8.49 -4.94
CA ASN A 54 -5.35 -7.07 -5.18
C ASN A 54 -5.04 -6.76 -6.65
N LYS A 55 -4.29 -7.63 -7.33
CA LYS A 55 -4.01 -7.50 -8.75
C LYS A 55 -5.31 -7.60 -9.57
N ASP A 56 -6.10 -8.64 -9.33
CA ASP A 56 -7.35 -8.87 -10.05
C ASP A 56 -8.36 -7.73 -9.83
N ALA A 57 -8.41 -7.17 -8.61
CA ALA A 57 -9.22 -5.99 -8.34
C ALA A 57 -8.76 -4.77 -9.14
N GLY A 58 -7.45 -4.59 -9.30
CA GLY A 58 -6.85 -3.53 -10.11
C GLY A 58 -7.11 -3.71 -11.61
N ASP A 59 -6.96 -4.93 -12.12
CA ASP A 59 -7.22 -5.28 -13.53
C ASP A 59 -8.69 -5.10 -13.88
N LYS A 60 -9.59 -5.42 -12.95
CA LYS A 60 -11.04 -5.15 -13.04
C LYS A 60 -11.42 -3.69 -12.75
N LYS A 61 -10.44 -2.84 -12.44
CA LYS A 61 -10.61 -1.42 -12.06
C LYS A 61 -11.65 -1.20 -10.95
N LEU A 62 -11.79 -2.15 -10.03
CA LEU A 62 -12.73 -2.07 -8.92
C LEU A 62 -12.27 -1.00 -7.92
N LYS A 63 -13.21 -0.17 -7.49
CA LYS A 63 -12.97 0.94 -6.55
C LYS A 63 -14.04 0.95 -5.47
N GLY A 64 -13.77 1.66 -4.37
CA GLY A 64 -14.76 1.85 -3.29
C GLY A 64 -15.31 0.53 -2.76
N ASP A 65 -16.63 0.44 -2.67
CA ASP A 65 -17.32 -0.71 -2.10
C ASP A 65 -17.26 -1.95 -2.99
N GLU A 66 -17.15 -1.80 -4.31
CA GLU A 66 -16.99 -2.91 -5.25
C GLU A 66 -15.69 -3.66 -5.00
N ARG A 67 -14.58 -2.93 -4.76
CA ARG A 67 -13.30 -3.54 -4.39
C ARG A 67 -13.38 -4.28 -3.06
N LYS A 68 -14.05 -3.70 -2.06
CA LYS A 68 -14.20 -4.31 -0.74
C LYS A 68 -15.01 -5.60 -0.82
N ALA A 69 -16.13 -5.59 -1.54
CA ALA A 69 -16.95 -6.77 -1.77
C ALA A 69 -16.15 -7.87 -2.48
N PHE A 70 -15.44 -7.51 -3.55
CA PHE A 70 -14.56 -8.43 -4.27
C PHE A 70 -13.47 -9.02 -3.37
N MET A 71 -12.79 -8.19 -2.57
CA MET A 71 -11.74 -8.67 -1.67
C MET A 71 -12.30 -9.61 -0.60
N LYS A 72 -13.50 -9.33 -0.07
CA LYS A 72 -14.17 -10.19 0.91
C LYS A 72 -14.47 -11.56 0.31
N THR A 73 -15.00 -11.60 -0.92
CA THR A 73 -15.28 -12.84 -1.66
C THR A 73 -13.99 -13.58 -2.05
N CYS A 74 -12.99 -12.86 -2.54
CA CYS A 74 -11.72 -13.45 -2.96
C CYS A 74 -10.98 -14.10 -1.78
N LEU A 75 -11.04 -13.51 -0.59
CA LEU A 75 -10.33 -13.98 0.59
C LEU A 75 -11.13 -14.98 1.45
N SER A 76 -12.42 -15.19 1.21
CA SER A 76 -13.30 -15.96 2.12
C SER A 76 -13.14 -17.47 2.10
N ASN A 77 -12.37 -18.05 1.16
CA ASN A 77 -11.89 -19.42 1.33
C ASN A 77 -10.86 -19.44 2.48
N LYS A 78 -11.37 -19.62 3.72
CA LYS A 78 -10.60 -19.99 4.90
C LYS A 78 -9.80 -21.24 4.53
N GLY A 79 -8.48 -21.17 4.68
CA GLY A 79 -7.65 -22.36 4.71
C GLY A 79 -8.00 -23.24 5.88
#